data_AF-A0A352XQF9-F1
#
_entry.id   AF-A0A352XQF9-F1
#
_cell.length_a   1.000
_cell.length_b   1.000
_cell.length_c   1.000
_cell.angle_alpha   90.00
_cell.angle_beta   90.00
_cell.angle_gamma   90.00
#
_symmetry.space_group_name_H-M   'P 1'
#
loop_
_entity.id
_entity.type
_entity.pdbx_description
1 polymer ?
#
loop_
_entity_poly.entity_id
_entity_poly.type
_entity_poly.pdbx_seq_one_letter_code
_entity_poly.pdbx_strand_id
1 'polypeptide(L)'
;MQFTPTQMKIQPTPTQAQPQQIHASRLIIASNRGPVEYNLSQDKTLKHRRGAGGMVTALIDAGNRMEVTWVATAMTEGDRIALKEAQQNNGGLLSSPLRGQKMQLRYVAISKSAYRKHYEGFSNQVLWFLQHYLYNPTDDSALTRKIQDAWTNGYCVANQAIADAVNAEIEREDSSAVVMLHDYHLYLAPEMIRKSNPSVIIQQFIHIPWPDIRCWHFLPSNITHAIYSGLVGNDIIGFQTERDARNFLEGARTLLDGAVVDFEEGAIWWQGHRTQVRAYP
;
A
#
# COMPACT_ATOMS: atom_id res chain seq x y z
N MET A 1 45.78 -34.38 -38.53
CA MET A 1 44.74 -33.37 -38.24
C MET A 1 44.88 -32.98 -36.77
N GLN A 2 45.35 -31.77 -36.49
CA GLN A 2 45.50 -31.23 -35.15
C GLN A 2 44.17 -30.57 -34.75
N PHE A 3 43.61 -30.96 -33.61
CA PHE A 3 42.43 -30.33 -33.02
C PHE A 3 42.86 -29.12 -32.18
N THR A 4 42.45 -27.93 -32.60
CA THR A 4 42.61 -26.69 -31.83
C THR A 4 41.39 -26.51 -30.93
N PRO A 5 41.51 -26.33 -29.59
CA PRO A 5 40.36 -26.06 -28.74
C PRO A 5 39.92 -24.60 -28.89
N THR A 6 38.65 -24.40 -29.26
CA THR A 6 37.99 -23.10 -29.29
C THR A 6 37.87 -22.53 -27.88
N GLN A 7 38.57 -21.45 -27.57
CA GLN A 7 38.35 -20.68 -26.35
C GLN A 7 36.98 -19.99 -26.39
N MET A 8 36.05 -20.44 -25.54
CA MET A 8 34.83 -19.69 -25.23
C MET A 8 35.22 -18.40 -24.47
N LYS A 9 35.00 -17.25 -25.11
CA LYS A 9 35.05 -15.95 -24.42
C LYS A 9 33.86 -15.85 -23.46
N ILE A 10 34.15 -15.95 -22.17
CA ILE A 10 33.19 -15.63 -21.10
C ILE A 10 32.94 -14.13 -21.19
N GLN A 11 31.70 -13.74 -21.49
CA GLN A 11 31.27 -12.34 -21.40
C GLN A 11 31.27 -11.91 -19.93
N PRO A 12 31.72 -10.69 -19.60
CA PRO A 12 31.71 -10.22 -18.22
C PRO A 12 30.28 -10.11 -17.71
N THR A 13 30.07 -10.65 -16.50
CA THR A 13 28.86 -10.48 -15.69
C THR A 13 28.49 -9.00 -15.62
N PRO A 14 27.22 -8.61 -15.82
CA PRO A 14 26.81 -7.21 -15.67
C PRO A 14 27.14 -6.75 -14.25
N THR A 15 27.96 -5.70 -14.17
CA THR A 15 28.36 -5.04 -12.92
C THR A 15 27.11 -4.72 -12.10
N GLN A 16 27.07 -5.21 -10.86
CA GLN A 16 26.05 -4.82 -9.88
C GLN A 16 26.06 -3.28 -9.77
N ALA A 17 25.03 -2.64 -10.33
CA ALA A 17 24.83 -1.21 -10.17
C ALA A 17 24.68 -0.93 -8.68
N GLN A 18 25.53 -0.07 -8.14
CA GLN A 18 25.32 0.49 -6.80
C GLN A 18 23.91 1.09 -6.76
N PRO A 19 23.13 0.87 -5.68
CA PRO A 19 21.78 1.42 -5.59
C PRO A 19 21.86 2.94 -5.80
N GLN A 20 21.24 3.42 -6.87
CA GLN A 20 21.13 4.85 -7.14
C GLN A 20 20.53 5.50 -5.90
N GLN A 21 21.26 6.45 -5.31
CA GLN A 21 20.74 7.26 -4.22
C GLN A 21 19.47 7.96 -4.74
N ILE A 22 18.32 7.60 -4.18
CA ILE A 22 17.06 8.25 -4.49
C ILE A 22 17.12 9.64 -3.85
N HIS A 23 17.37 10.66 -4.66
CA HIS A 23 17.21 12.04 -4.25
C HIS A 23 15.72 12.39 -4.31
N ALA A 24 15.00 12.14 -3.22
CA ALA A 24 13.62 12.59 -3.04
C ALA A 24 13.59 13.70 -1.99
N SER A 25 12.88 14.78 -2.28
CA SER A 25 12.65 15.89 -1.35
C SER A 25 11.36 15.73 -0.55
N ARG A 26 10.42 14.94 -1.08
CA ARG A 26 9.08 14.74 -0.50
C ARG A 26 8.79 13.26 -0.28
N LEU A 27 8.15 12.98 0.84
CA LEU A 27 7.67 11.66 1.22
C LEU A 27 6.16 11.71 1.42
N ILE A 28 5.42 10.93 0.62
CA ILE A 28 3.98 10.79 0.74
C ILE A 28 3.69 9.43 1.37
N ILE A 29 3.22 9.45 2.62
CA ILE A 29 2.85 8.24 3.35
C ILE A 29 1.34 8.04 3.21
N ALA A 30 0.90 6.83 2.84
CA ALA A 30 -0.51 6.52 2.69
C ALA A 30 -0.91 5.28 3.50
N SER A 31 -1.93 5.40 4.33
CA SER A 31 -2.41 4.32 5.19
C SER A 31 -3.92 4.43 5.45
N ASN A 32 -4.56 3.36 5.91
CA ASN A 32 -5.95 3.47 6.35
C ASN A 32 -6.10 4.43 7.54
N ARG A 33 -5.23 4.28 8.55
CA ARG A 33 -5.24 5.11 9.76
C ARG A 33 -4.14 6.16 9.75
N GLY A 34 -4.48 7.41 10.01
CA GLY A 34 -3.51 8.50 10.11
C GLY A 34 -2.70 8.47 11.41
N PRO A 35 -1.62 9.27 11.49
CA PRO A 35 -0.78 9.41 12.69
C PRO A 35 -1.48 10.21 13.78
N VAL A 36 -2.58 10.90 13.43
CA VAL A 36 -3.46 11.66 14.29
C VAL A 36 -4.88 11.17 14.06
N GLU A 37 -5.65 11.06 15.14
CA GLU A 37 -7.08 10.79 15.09
C GLU A 37 -7.81 11.92 15.80
N TYR A 38 -8.74 12.56 15.10
CA TYR A 38 -9.57 13.62 15.65
C TYR A 38 -10.88 13.04 16.18
N ASN A 39 -11.34 13.53 17.31
CA ASN A 39 -12.60 13.14 17.93
C ASN A 39 -13.34 14.39 18.40
N LEU A 40 -14.66 14.37 18.29
CA LEU A 40 -15.51 15.42 18.82
C LEU A 40 -15.84 15.11 20.28
N SER A 41 -15.43 15.96 21.22
CA SER A 41 -15.84 15.79 22.62
C SER A 41 -17.28 16.27 22.86
N GLN A 42 -17.80 15.97 24.05
CA GLN A 42 -19.17 16.31 24.46
C GLN A 42 -19.47 17.81 24.39
N ASP A 43 -18.45 18.65 24.58
CA ASP A 43 -18.50 20.12 24.46
C ASP A 43 -18.42 20.62 23.00
N LYS A 44 -18.47 19.71 22.01
CA LYS A 44 -18.32 19.99 20.57
C LYS A 44 -16.97 20.60 20.19
N THR A 45 -15.94 20.43 21.02
CA THR A 45 -14.57 20.80 20.65
C THR A 45 -13.87 19.64 19.95
N LEU A 46 -13.04 19.96 18.97
CA LEU A 46 -12.25 18.96 18.26
C LEU A 46 -10.99 18.64 19.06
N LYS A 47 -10.87 17.40 19.53
CA LYS A 47 -9.68 16.90 20.23
C LYS A 47 -8.92 15.95 19.33
N HIS A 48 -7.60 15.99 19.41
CA HIS A 48 -6.74 15.06 18.68
C HIS A 48 -6.05 14.13 19.66
N ARG A 49 -5.79 12.90 19.21
CA ARG A 49 -4.89 11.97 19.86
C ARG A 49 -3.90 11.42 18.85
N ARG A 50 -2.76 10.95 19.34
CA ARG A 50 -1.83 10.19 18.50
C ARG A 50 -2.51 8.89 18.06
N GLY A 51 -2.43 8.59 16.76
CA GLY A 51 -2.86 7.31 16.21
C GLY A 51 -2.10 6.16 16.85
N ALA A 52 -2.79 5.05 17.10
CA ALA A 52 -2.17 3.87 17.70
C ALA A 52 -1.30 3.11 16.68
N GLY A 53 -0.04 2.81 17.04
CA GLY A 53 0.85 1.91 16.26
C GLY A 53 2.33 2.34 16.25
N GLY A 54 3.25 1.37 16.36
CA GLY A 54 4.71 1.60 16.36
C GLY A 54 5.27 2.20 15.06
N MET A 55 4.58 1.96 13.93
CA MET A 55 4.88 2.52 12.60
C MET A 55 4.96 4.05 12.59
N VAL A 56 4.04 4.72 13.31
CA VAL A 56 4.00 6.19 13.36
C VAL A 56 5.28 6.74 13.96
N THR A 57 5.88 6.08 14.95
CA THR A 57 7.15 6.57 15.54
C THR A 57 8.33 6.42 14.59
N ALA A 58 8.48 5.25 13.96
CA ALA A 58 9.65 4.93 13.14
C ALA A 58 9.73 5.76 11.84
N LEU A 59 8.60 6.00 11.16
CA LEU A 59 8.56 6.77 9.91
C LEU A 59 8.83 8.26 10.13
N ILE A 60 8.51 8.76 11.32
CA ILE A 60 8.63 10.18 11.66
C ILE A 60 10.08 10.57 11.93
N ASP A 61 10.85 9.69 12.58
CA ASP A 61 12.28 9.95 12.82
C ASP A 61 13.09 9.96 11.52
N ALA A 62 12.71 9.12 10.54
CA ALA A 62 13.30 9.09 9.21
C ALA A 62 12.93 10.34 8.37
N GLY A 63 11.76 10.93 8.62
CA GLY A 63 11.22 12.09 7.92
C GLY A 63 11.95 13.42 8.17
N ASN A 64 12.90 13.50 9.11
CA ASN A 64 13.61 14.75 9.41
C ASN A 64 14.41 15.35 8.22
N ARG A 65 14.55 14.62 7.10
CA ARG A 65 15.25 15.05 5.89
C ARG A 65 14.34 15.33 4.69
N MET A 66 13.03 15.09 4.79
CA MET A 66 12.07 15.22 3.70
C MET A 66 10.83 15.98 4.18
N GLU A 67 10.14 16.65 3.26
CA GLU A 67 8.81 17.14 3.55
C GLU A 67 7.82 15.98 3.50
N VAL A 68 7.15 15.73 4.64
CA VAL A 68 6.24 14.58 4.78
C VAL A 68 4.79 15.03 4.65
N THR A 69 4.05 14.39 3.75
CA THR A 69 2.59 14.45 3.71
C THR A 69 2.03 13.07 4.03
N TRP A 70 1.14 12.98 5.02
CA TRP A 70 0.46 11.75 5.39
C TRP A 70 -0.98 11.77 4.88
N VAL A 71 -1.27 10.91 3.90
CA VAL A 71 -2.60 10.66 3.35
C VAL A 71 -3.27 9.53 4.14
N ALA A 72 -4.46 9.76 4.70
CA ALA A 72 -5.17 8.72 5.45
C ALA A 72 -6.69 8.81 5.27
N THR A 73 -7.41 7.71 5.49
CA THR A 73 -8.88 7.77 5.46
C THR A 73 -9.41 8.56 6.66
N ALA A 74 -10.51 9.30 6.46
CA ALA A 74 -11.25 9.95 7.54
C ALA A 74 -12.11 8.90 8.27
N MET A 75 -11.60 8.38 9.38
CA MET A 75 -12.17 7.24 10.09
C MET A 75 -13.31 7.68 11.02
N THR A 76 -13.13 8.80 11.70
CA THR A 76 -14.07 9.30 12.69
C THR A 76 -14.90 10.46 12.13
N GLU A 77 -15.94 10.87 12.87
CA GLU A 77 -16.62 12.13 12.58
C GLU A 77 -15.69 13.34 12.82
N GLY A 78 -14.79 13.24 13.80
CA GLY A 78 -13.80 14.28 14.06
C GLY A 78 -12.85 14.50 12.88
N ASP A 79 -12.35 13.43 12.26
CA ASP A 79 -11.48 13.53 11.08
C ASP A 79 -12.20 14.22 9.91
N ARG A 80 -13.50 13.94 9.75
CA ARG A 80 -14.34 14.55 8.69
C ARG A 80 -14.57 16.04 8.94
N ILE A 81 -14.77 16.44 10.20
CA ILE A 81 -14.87 17.84 10.59
C ILE A 81 -13.53 18.54 10.34
N ALA A 82 -12.41 17.95 10.80
CA ALA A 82 -11.07 18.48 10.58
C ALA A 82 -10.77 18.69 9.10
N LEU A 83 -11.09 17.68 8.27
CA LEU A 83 -10.96 17.77 6.81
C LEU A 83 -11.79 18.91 6.22
N LYS A 84 -13.05 19.05 6.64
CA LYS A 84 -13.95 20.10 6.14
C LYS A 84 -13.41 21.49 6.48
N GLU A 85 -12.92 21.69 7.71
CA GLU A 85 -12.26 22.94 8.12
C GLU A 85 -10.99 23.20 7.30
N ALA A 86 -10.20 22.17 7.04
CA ALA A 86 -8.99 22.27 6.22
C ALA A 86 -9.28 22.58 4.75
N GLN A 87 -10.37 22.06 4.19
CA GLN A 87 -10.78 22.36 2.82
C GLN A 87 -11.18 23.82 2.64
N GLN A 88 -11.78 24.42 3.67
CA GLN A 88 -12.17 25.84 3.65
C GLN A 88 -10.96 26.78 3.76
N ASN A 89 -9.91 26.35 4.47
CA ASN A 89 -8.80 27.24 4.85
C ASN A 89 -7.47 26.97 4.12
N ASN A 90 -7.22 25.74 3.67
CA ASN A 90 -5.89 25.31 3.23
C ASN A 90 -5.92 24.13 2.21
N GLY A 91 -6.89 24.11 1.30
CA GLY A 91 -6.95 23.11 0.22
C GLY A 91 -7.04 21.64 0.71
N GLY A 92 -7.49 21.42 1.96
CA GLY A 92 -7.63 20.11 2.57
C GLY A 92 -6.37 19.56 3.26
N LEU A 93 -5.31 20.37 3.41
CA LEU A 93 -4.11 20.01 4.16
C LEU A 93 -4.16 20.55 5.60
N LEU A 94 -3.79 19.71 6.57
CA LEU A 94 -3.67 20.08 7.97
C LEU A 94 -2.22 19.93 8.42
N SER A 95 -1.69 20.88 9.18
CA SER A 95 -0.42 20.66 9.87
C SER A 95 -0.62 19.75 11.08
N SER A 96 0.27 18.76 11.25
CA SER A 96 0.18 17.83 12.37
C SER A 96 0.29 18.55 13.72
N PRO A 97 -0.64 18.33 14.66
CA PRO A 97 -0.56 18.88 16.01
C PRO A 97 0.45 18.14 16.92
N LEU A 98 1.06 17.04 16.45
CA LEU A 98 1.99 16.25 17.26
C LEU A 98 3.33 16.99 17.43
N ARG A 99 3.74 17.18 18.69
CA ARG A 99 4.98 17.89 19.02
C ARG A 99 6.21 17.21 18.42
N GLY A 100 7.09 18.01 17.84
CA GLY A 100 8.36 17.55 17.26
C GLY A 100 8.23 16.94 15.87
N GLN A 101 7.04 16.96 15.26
CA GLN A 101 6.79 16.33 13.96
C GLN A 101 6.33 17.37 12.94
N LYS A 102 7.21 17.69 11.98
CA LYS A 102 6.84 18.55 10.85
C LYS A 102 6.30 17.68 9.73
N MET A 103 4.98 17.53 9.68
CA MET A 103 4.29 16.86 8.58
C MET A 103 2.95 17.54 8.28
N GLN A 104 2.52 17.41 7.04
CA GLN A 104 1.15 17.70 6.63
C GLN A 104 0.30 16.43 6.68
N LEU A 105 -0.99 16.59 6.93
CA LEU A 105 -1.99 15.54 6.96
C LEU A 105 -3.04 15.83 5.88
N ARG A 106 -3.42 14.81 5.12
CA ARG A 106 -4.49 14.86 4.13
C ARG A 106 -5.47 13.72 4.43
N TYR A 107 -6.63 14.07 4.98
CA TYR A 107 -7.68 13.07 5.18
C TYR A 107 -8.51 12.88 3.92
N VAL A 108 -8.90 11.63 3.68
CA VAL A 108 -9.73 11.20 2.54
C VAL A 108 -11.07 10.72 3.06
N ALA A 109 -12.12 11.48 2.77
CA ALA A 109 -13.47 11.12 3.15
C ALA A 109 -14.19 10.36 2.03
N ILE A 110 -14.53 9.10 2.31
CA ILE A 110 -15.53 8.33 1.56
C ILE A 110 -16.84 8.24 2.36
N SER A 111 -17.94 7.81 1.75
CA SER A 111 -19.20 7.63 2.48
C SER A 111 -19.04 6.68 3.67
N LYS A 112 -19.76 6.90 4.76
CA LYS A 112 -19.70 6.01 5.95
C LYS A 112 -20.03 4.56 5.61
N SER A 113 -20.95 4.34 4.67
CA SER A 113 -21.32 3.02 4.17
C SER A 113 -20.14 2.36 3.43
N ALA A 114 -19.49 3.09 2.51
CA ALA A 114 -18.32 2.59 1.78
C ALA A 114 -17.15 2.31 2.74
N TYR A 115 -16.91 3.18 3.73
CA TYR A 115 -15.88 2.96 4.74
C TYR A 115 -16.14 1.70 5.57
N ARG A 116 -17.37 1.48 6.03
CA ARG A 116 -17.73 0.26 6.76
C ARG A 116 -17.53 -1.00 5.90
N LYS A 117 -17.95 -0.96 4.64
CA LYS A 117 -17.74 -2.04 3.67
C LYS A 117 -16.26 -2.31 3.42
N HIS A 118 -15.46 -1.27 3.27
CA HIS A 118 -14.01 -1.36 3.11
C HIS A 118 -13.34 -1.96 4.35
N TYR A 119 -13.55 -1.35 5.52
CA TYR A 119 -12.77 -1.60 6.72
C TYR A 119 -13.29 -2.83 7.48
N GLU A 120 -14.57 -2.85 7.87
CA GLU A 120 -15.15 -3.99 8.58
C GLU A 120 -15.43 -5.16 7.65
N GLY A 121 -16.00 -4.88 6.48
CA GLY A 121 -16.41 -5.89 5.51
C GLY A 121 -15.22 -6.59 4.85
N PHE A 122 -14.54 -5.93 3.92
CA PHE A 122 -13.52 -6.61 3.13
C PHE A 122 -12.18 -6.72 3.88
N SER A 123 -11.69 -5.64 4.49
CA SER A 123 -10.38 -5.66 5.14
C SER A 123 -10.38 -6.60 6.35
N ASN A 124 -11.31 -6.42 7.30
CA ASN A 124 -11.26 -7.16 8.56
C ASN A 124 -12.02 -8.49 8.56
N GLN A 125 -13.13 -8.67 7.83
CA GLN A 125 -13.81 -9.97 7.77
C GLN A 125 -13.24 -10.90 6.69
N VAL A 126 -12.60 -10.37 5.64
CA VAL A 126 -12.03 -11.18 4.55
C VAL A 126 -10.51 -11.22 4.64
N LEU A 127 -9.82 -10.12 4.32
CA LEU A 127 -8.35 -10.11 4.20
C LEU A 127 -7.63 -10.47 5.49
N TRP A 128 -8.06 -9.94 6.63
CA TRP A 128 -7.46 -10.23 7.93
C TRP A 128 -7.58 -11.72 8.27
N PHE A 129 -8.79 -12.29 8.23
CA PHE A 129 -9.00 -13.72 8.51
C PHE A 129 -8.26 -14.62 7.52
N LEU A 130 -8.26 -14.26 6.22
CA LEU A 130 -7.59 -15.04 5.19
C LEU A 130 -6.09 -15.14 5.46
N GLN A 131 -5.46 -14.00 5.72
CA GLN A 131 -4.02 -13.90 5.88
C GLN A 131 -3.53 -14.46 7.22
N HIS A 132 -4.41 -14.55 8.22
CA HIS A 132 -4.13 -15.22 9.49
C HIS A 132 -4.51 -16.72 9.50
N TYR A 133 -4.85 -17.32 8.35
CA TYR A 133 -5.28 -18.72 8.24
C TYR A 133 -6.54 -19.06 9.08
N LEU A 134 -7.39 -18.06 9.31
CA LEU A 134 -8.65 -18.19 10.06
C LEU A 134 -9.89 -18.11 9.17
N TYR A 135 -9.71 -17.91 7.86
CA TYR A 135 -10.82 -17.82 6.93
C TYR A 135 -11.39 -19.20 6.65
N ASN A 136 -12.69 -19.34 6.90
CA ASN A 136 -13.44 -20.53 6.61
C ASN A 136 -14.47 -20.21 5.51
N PRO A 137 -14.25 -20.64 4.26
CA PRO A 137 -15.23 -20.43 3.20
C PRO A 137 -16.52 -21.19 3.55
N THR A 138 -17.66 -20.54 3.35
CA THR A 138 -18.97 -21.18 3.47
C THR A 138 -19.70 -21.10 2.14
N ASP A 139 -20.52 -22.10 1.81
CA ASP A 139 -21.36 -22.12 0.60
C ASP A 139 -22.59 -21.19 0.72
N ASP A 140 -22.53 -20.18 1.60
CA ASP A 140 -23.62 -19.22 1.79
C ASP A 140 -23.61 -18.16 0.69
N SER A 141 -24.60 -18.25 -0.21
CA SER A 141 -24.80 -17.29 -1.29
C SER A 141 -25.02 -15.85 -0.79
N ALA A 142 -25.60 -15.66 0.41
CA ALA A 142 -25.80 -14.34 0.99
C ALA A 142 -24.48 -13.73 1.46
N LEU A 143 -23.62 -14.52 2.10
CA LEU A 143 -22.28 -14.10 2.48
C LEU A 143 -21.43 -13.75 1.25
N THR A 144 -21.51 -14.57 0.20
CA THR A 144 -20.81 -14.31 -1.07
C THR A 144 -21.22 -12.96 -1.68
N ARG A 145 -22.53 -12.67 -1.75
CA ARG A 145 -23.03 -11.36 -2.21
C ARG A 145 -22.53 -10.21 -1.34
N LYS A 146 -22.48 -10.40 -0.02
CA LYS A 146 -21.97 -9.40 0.92
C LYS A 146 -20.48 -9.12 0.71
N ILE A 147 -19.67 -10.15 0.46
CA ILE A 147 -18.24 -10.01 0.15
C ILE A 147 -18.06 -9.24 -1.17
N GLN A 148 -18.84 -9.58 -2.20
CA GLN A 148 -18.77 -8.88 -3.48
C GLN A 148 -19.18 -7.40 -3.36
N ASP A 149 -20.23 -7.09 -2.59
CA ASP A 149 -20.61 -5.72 -2.29
C ASP A 149 -19.53 -4.98 -1.48
N ALA A 150 -18.92 -5.65 -0.50
CA ALA A 150 -17.85 -5.08 0.30
C ALA A 150 -16.58 -4.78 -0.54
N TRP A 151 -16.28 -5.65 -1.50
CA TRP A 151 -15.21 -5.47 -2.49
C TRP A 151 -15.50 -4.25 -3.39
N THR A 152 -16.60 -4.31 -4.15
CA THR A 152 -16.92 -3.30 -5.17
C THR A 152 -17.23 -1.93 -4.57
N ASN A 153 -18.14 -1.88 -3.59
CA ASN A 153 -18.68 -0.64 -3.03
C ASN A 153 -17.98 -0.19 -1.75
N GLY A 154 -16.90 -0.86 -1.36
CA GLY A 154 -16.08 -0.52 -0.20
C GLY A 154 -14.61 -0.51 -0.55
N TYR A 155 -14.00 -1.68 -0.72
CA TYR A 155 -12.55 -1.82 -0.86
C TYR A 155 -11.99 -1.09 -2.08
N CYS A 156 -12.59 -1.28 -3.26
CA CYS A 156 -12.21 -0.56 -4.48
C CYS A 156 -12.42 0.97 -4.33
N VAL A 157 -13.55 1.38 -3.75
CA VAL A 157 -13.87 2.81 -3.52
C VAL A 157 -12.83 3.48 -2.61
N ALA A 158 -12.45 2.83 -1.51
CA ALA A 158 -11.47 3.37 -0.58
C ALA A 158 -10.07 3.44 -1.20
N ASN A 159 -9.65 2.41 -1.92
CA ASN A 159 -8.35 2.38 -2.59
C ASN A 159 -8.26 3.44 -3.68
N GLN A 160 -9.31 3.61 -4.50
CA GLN A 160 -9.36 4.66 -5.51
C GLN A 160 -9.27 6.05 -4.87
N ALA A 161 -10.06 6.32 -3.83
CA ALA A 161 -10.04 7.63 -3.17
C ALA A 161 -8.67 7.96 -2.55
N ILE A 162 -7.97 6.96 -2.00
CA ILE A 162 -6.60 7.14 -1.51
C ILE A 162 -5.62 7.37 -2.66
N ALA A 163 -5.71 6.59 -3.75
CA ALA A 163 -4.87 6.76 -4.93
C ALA A 163 -5.04 8.15 -5.55
N ASP A 164 -6.27 8.64 -5.67
CA ASP A 164 -6.59 9.98 -6.18
C ASP A 164 -5.95 11.07 -5.30
N ALA A 165 -6.05 10.92 -3.97
CA ALA A 165 -5.46 11.87 -3.03
C ALA A 165 -3.92 11.85 -3.04
N VAL A 166 -3.31 10.68 -3.25
CA VAL A 166 -1.86 10.54 -3.42
C VAL A 166 -1.41 11.17 -4.74
N ASN A 167 -2.09 10.90 -5.86
CA ASN A 167 -1.81 11.51 -7.16
C ASN A 167 -1.90 13.04 -7.10
N ALA A 168 -2.96 13.58 -6.47
CA ALA A 168 -3.10 15.01 -6.27
C ALA A 168 -1.97 15.61 -5.41
N GLU A 169 -1.41 14.84 -4.47
CA GLU A 169 -0.26 15.27 -3.68
C GLU A 169 1.05 15.20 -4.48
N ILE A 170 1.25 14.17 -5.30
CA ILE A 170 2.39 14.08 -6.24
C ILE A 170 2.40 15.31 -7.14
N GLU A 171 1.26 15.61 -7.78
CA GLU A 171 1.09 16.70 -8.75
C GLU A 171 1.10 18.11 -8.11
N ARG A 172 1.07 18.20 -6.77
CA ARG A 172 0.98 19.48 -6.04
C ARG A 172 2.22 20.36 -6.25
N GLU A 173 3.39 19.76 -6.44
CA GLU A 173 4.65 20.49 -6.65
C GLU A 173 5.53 19.72 -7.64
N ASP A 174 6.22 20.43 -8.52
CA ASP A 174 7.18 19.87 -9.48
C ASP A 174 8.49 19.48 -8.78
N SER A 175 8.43 18.38 -8.03
CA SER A 175 9.55 17.85 -7.25
C SER A 175 9.46 16.34 -7.12
N SER A 176 10.61 15.70 -6.93
CA SER A 176 10.72 14.24 -6.74
C SER A 176 10.04 13.81 -5.43
N ALA A 177 8.96 13.03 -5.56
CA ALA A 177 8.26 12.40 -4.45
C ALA A 177 8.48 10.89 -4.41
N VAL A 178 8.55 10.34 -3.20
CA VAL A 178 8.45 8.89 -2.95
C VAL A 178 7.13 8.62 -2.24
N VAL A 179 6.43 7.57 -2.66
CA VAL A 179 5.19 7.11 -2.04
C VAL A 179 5.46 5.88 -1.19
N MET A 180 5.04 5.92 0.08
CA MET A 180 5.06 4.78 0.99
C MET A 180 3.64 4.41 1.43
N LEU A 181 3.13 3.32 0.87
CA LEU A 181 1.84 2.74 1.24
C LEU A 181 2.01 1.77 2.40
N HIS A 182 1.01 1.70 3.26
CA HIS A 182 1.04 0.80 4.40
C HIS A 182 -0.20 -0.07 4.49
N ASP A 183 0.09 -1.35 4.70
CA ASP A 183 -0.80 -2.38 5.17
C ASP A 183 -1.85 -2.88 4.17
N TYR A 184 -2.59 -3.92 4.60
CA TYR A 184 -3.53 -4.68 3.78
C TYR A 184 -4.80 -3.95 3.35
N HIS A 185 -4.99 -2.72 3.81
CA HIS A 185 -6.13 -1.90 3.43
C HIS A 185 -5.97 -1.33 2.01
N LEU A 186 -4.74 -1.25 1.50
CA LEU A 186 -4.41 -0.48 0.31
C LEU A 186 -3.78 -1.32 -0.82
N TYR A 187 -4.24 -2.55 -1.06
CA TYR A 187 -3.63 -3.43 -2.07
C TYR A 187 -3.86 -2.99 -3.52
N LEU A 188 -4.88 -2.18 -3.82
CA LEU A 188 -5.17 -1.74 -5.19
C LEU A 188 -4.57 -0.36 -5.51
N ALA A 189 -4.26 0.43 -4.47
CA ALA A 189 -3.76 1.78 -4.62
C ALA A 189 -2.46 1.89 -5.44
N PRO A 190 -1.44 1.01 -5.33
CA PRO A 190 -0.18 1.19 -6.07
C PRO A 190 -0.37 1.20 -7.58
N GLU A 191 -1.12 0.25 -8.14
CA GLU A 191 -1.43 0.22 -9.57
C GLU A 191 -2.24 1.46 -10.01
N MET A 192 -3.22 1.88 -9.19
CA MET A 192 -4.02 3.08 -9.46
C MET A 192 -3.18 4.36 -9.47
N ILE A 193 -2.19 4.47 -8.57
CA ILE A 193 -1.24 5.59 -8.53
C ILE A 193 -0.32 5.57 -9.75
N ARG A 194 0.28 4.41 -10.06
CA ARG A 194 1.23 4.28 -11.17
C ARG A 194 0.59 4.55 -12.52
N LYS A 195 -0.70 4.25 -12.70
CA LYS A 195 -1.43 4.60 -13.94
C LYS A 195 -1.40 6.11 -14.24
N SER A 196 -1.50 6.94 -13.22
CA SER A 196 -1.43 8.41 -13.37
C SER A 196 0.00 8.93 -13.31
N ASN A 197 0.86 8.29 -12.52
CA ASN A 197 2.24 8.71 -12.29
C ASN A 197 3.23 7.55 -12.54
N PRO A 198 3.54 7.20 -13.81
CA PRO A 198 4.29 5.98 -14.13
C PRO A 198 5.72 5.94 -13.58
N SER A 199 6.36 7.10 -13.43
CA SER A 199 7.74 7.26 -12.98
C SER A 199 7.89 7.41 -11.47
N VAL A 200 6.80 7.50 -10.71
CA VAL A 200 6.89 7.68 -9.25
C VAL A 200 7.41 6.39 -8.60
N ILE A 201 8.24 6.57 -7.59
CA ILE A 201 8.74 5.46 -6.78
C ILE A 201 7.70 5.15 -5.71
N ILE A 202 7.19 3.92 -5.71
CA ILE A 202 6.17 3.44 -4.79
C ILE A 202 6.71 2.23 -4.02
N GLN A 203 6.58 2.29 -2.71
CA GLN A 203 6.89 1.20 -1.81
C GLN A 203 5.69 0.87 -0.95
N GLN A 204 5.48 -0.40 -0.63
CA GLN A 204 4.44 -0.82 0.30
C GLN A 204 4.97 -1.81 1.32
N PHE A 205 4.66 -1.58 2.59
CA PHE A 205 4.96 -2.53 3.66
C PHE A 205 3.69 -3.19 4.19
N ILE A 206 3.66 -4.52 4.20
CA ILE A 206 2.53 -5.32 4.67
C ILE A 206 2.84 -5.79 6.09
N HIS A 207 2.00 -5.38 7.04
CA HIS A 207 2.28 -5.55 8.48
C HIS A 207 1.76 -6.87 9.05
N ILE A 208 1.05 -7.63 8.25
CA ILE A 208 0.41 -8.89 8.64
C ILE A 208 0.99 -10.06 7.84
N PRO A 209 0.80 -11.31 8.27
CA PRO A 209 1.32 -12.46 7.55
C PRO A 209 0.83 -12.49 6.10
N TRP A 210 1.61 -13.07 5.20
CA TRP A 210 1.20 -13.33 3.83
C TRP A 210 1.01 -14.84 3.64
N PRO A 211 -0.22 -15.31 3.37
CA PRO A 211 -0.51 -16.72 3.40
C PRO A 211 -0.05 -17.41 2.11
N ASP A 212 0.02 -18.74 2.21
CA ASP A 212 0.27 -19.64 1.09
C ASP A 212 -0.78 -19.44 -0.01
N ILE A 213 -0.38 -19.63 -1.27
CA ILE A 213 -1.22 -19.48 -2.46
C ILE A 213 -2.55 -20.24 -2.38
N ARG A 214 -2.62 -21.37 -1.68
CA ARG A 214 -3.87 -22.13 -1.48
C ARG A 214 -4.93 -21.34 -0.74
N CYS A 215 -4.56 -20.47 0.20
CA CYS A 215 -5.54 -19.64 0.90
C CYS A 215 -6.23 -18.67 -0.06
N TRP A 216 -5.48 -18.05 -0.98
CA TRP A 216 -6.00 -17.10 -1.95
C TRP A 216 -7.08 -17.72 -2.87
N HIS A 217 -7.06 -19.03 -3.08
CA HIS A 217 -8.09 -19.74 -3.87
C HIS A 217 -9.48 -19.76 -3.21
N PHE A 218 -9.61 -19.39 -1.93
CA PHE A 218 -10.91 -19.22 -1.29
C PHE A 218 -11.66 -17.95 -1.72
N LEU A 219 -10.98 -17.02 -2.39
CA LEU A 219 -11.60 -15.81 -2.92
C LEU A 219 -11.85 -15.96 -4.44
N PRO A 220 -12.85 -15.23 -4.99
CA PRO A 220 -13.04 -15.15 -6.44
C PRO A 220 -11.76 -14.74 -7.17
N SER A 221 -11.46 -15.39 -8.30
CA SER A 221 -10.21 -15.19 -9.04
C SER A 221 -10.01 -13.76 -9.53
N ASN A 222 -11.08 -13.04 -9.86
CA ASN A 222 -11.02 -11.63 -10.23
C ASN A 222 -10.55 -10.73 -9.07
N ILE A 223 -10.88 -11.09 -7.84
CA ILE A 223 -10.47 -10.36 -6.63
C ILE A 223 -8.99 -10.63 -6.34
N THR A 224 -8.56 -11.89 -6.38
CA THR A 224 -7.16 -12.24 -6.10
C THR A 224 -6.23 -11.70 -7.18
N HIS A 225 -6.60 -11.82 -8.46
CA HIS A 225 -5.88 -11.19 -9.56
C HIS A 225 -5.76 -9.67 -9.35
N ALA A 226 -6.85 -8.99 -9.01
CA ALA A 226 -6.82 -7.54 -8.76
C ALA A 226 -5.91 -7.16 -7.58
N ILE A 227 -5.89 -7.96 -6.50
CA ILE A 227 -4.97 -7.73 -5.37
C ILE A 227 -3.51 -7.86 -5.78
N TYR A 228 -3.16 -8.94 -6.50
CA TYR A 228 -1.77 -9.15 -6.94
C TYR A 228 -1.34 -8.10 -7.98
N SER A 229 -2.21 -7.80 -8.95
CA SER A 229 -2.01 -6.72 -9.94
C SER A 229 -1.79 -5.38 -9.27
N GLY A 230 -2.64 -5.06 -8.29
CA GLY A 230 -2.54 -3.86 -7.47
C GLY A 230 -1.19 -3.75 -6.76
N LEU A 231 -0.76 -4.83 -6.11
CA LEU A 231 0.47 -4.90 -5.33
C LEU A 231 1.72 -4.81 -6.20
N VAL A 232 1.77 -5.48 -7.35
CA VAL A 232 2.92 -5.36 -8.27
C VAL A 232 2.98 -3.99 -8.96
N GLY A 233 2.04 -3.09 -8.69
CA GLY A 233 2.22 -1.66 -8.97
C GLY A 233 3.31 -1.00 -8.10
N ASN A 234 3.83 -1.66 -7.07
CA ASN A 234 4.96 -1.16 -6.28
C ASN A 234 6.32 -1.41 -6.99
N ASP A 235 7.30 -0.55 -6.72
CA ASP A 235 8.71 -0.84 -6.99
C ASP A 235 9.29 -1.77 -5.92
N ILE A 236 8.87 -1.60 -4.66
CA ILE A 236 9.31 -2.42 -3.53
C ILE A 236 8.11 -2.83 -2.67
N ILE A 237 7.97 -4.13 -2.40
CA ILE A 237 7.04 -4.66 -1.40
C ILE A 237 7.84 -5.28 -0.27
N GLY A 238 7.58 -4.80 0.95
CA GLY A 238 8.17 -5.27 2.18
C GLY A 238 7.22 -6.12 3.02
N PHE A 239 7.76 -7.19 3.61
CA PHE A 239 7.07 -8.08 4.53
C PHE A 239 7.85 -8.22 5.84
N GLN A 240 7.21 -8.74 6.89
CA GLN A 240 7.88 -9.00 8.17
C GLN A 240 8.86 -10.18 8.09
N THR A 241 8.53 -11.23 7.32
CA THR A 241 9.34 -12.45 7.28
C THR A 241 9.70 -12.86 5.86
N GLU A 242 10.81 -13.58 5.71
CA GLU A 242 11.22 -14.18 4.43
C GLU A 242 10.17 -15.18 3.92
N ARG A 243 9.45 -15.85 4.83
CA ARG A 243 8.37 -16.76 4.47
C ARG A 243 7.22 -16.04 3.79
N ASP A 244 6.81 -14.89 4.33
CA ASP A 244 5.73 -14.08 3.74
C ASP A 244 6.14 -13.56 2.36
N ALA A 245 7.37 -13.04 2.23
CA ALA A 245 7.95 -12.62 0.97
C ALA A 245 7.98 -13.76 -0.08
N ARG A 246 8.39 -14.96 0.32
CA ARG A 246 8.39 -16.14 -0.55
C ARG A 246 6.98 -16.56 -0.96
N ASN A 247 6.02 -16.56 -0.02
CA ASN A 247 4.62 -16.87 -0.34
C ASN A 247 4.03 -15.88 -1.35
N PHE A 248 4.38 -14.59 -1.25
CA PHE A 248 3.95 -13.58 -2.22
C PHE A 248 4.54 -13.84 -3.61
N LEU A 249 5.84 -14.17 -3.71
CA LEU A 249 6.49 -14.54 -4.97
C LEU A 249 5.81 -15.75 -5.64
N GLU A 250 5.50 -16.79 -4.86
CA GLU A 250 4.77 -17.96 -5.36
C GLU A 250 3.37 -17.63 -5.84
N GLY A 251 2.67 -16.75 -5.11
CA GLY A 251 1.36 -16.30 -5.51
C GLY A 251 1.38 -15.45 -6.77
N ALA A 252 2.36 -14.57 -6.93
CA ALA A 252 2.52 -13.74 -8.12
C ALA A 252 2.78 -14.62 -9.36
N ARG A 253 3.68 -15.62 -9.23
CA ARG A 253 3.94 -16.61 -10.30
C ARG A 253 2.68 -17.37 -10.73
N THR A 254 1.76 -17.61 -9.80
CA THR A 254 0.56 -18.44 -10.03
C THR A 254 -0.63 -17.62 -10.52
N LEU A 255 -0.82 -16.40 -10.02
CA LEU A 255 -2.04 -15.60 -10.22
C LEU A 255 -1.88 -14.50 -11.27
N LEU A 256 -0.66 -14.15 -11.65
CA LEU A 256 -0.38 -13.14 -12.67
C LEU A 256 0.12 -13.81 -13.95
N ASP A 257 -0.78 -13.95 -14.91
CA ASP A 257 -0.44 -14.53 -16.22
C ASP A 257 0.70 -13.76 -16.87
N GLY A 258 1.75 -14.49 -17.26
CA GLY A 258 2.95 -13.93 -17.89
C GLY A 258 3.95 -13.28 -16.91
N ALA A 259 3.76 -13.38 -15.59
CA ALA A 259 4.76 -12.93 -14.64
C ALA A 259 5.99 -13.83 -14.65
N VAL A 260 7.18 -13.21 -14.70
CA VAL A 260 8.46 -13.90 -14.51
C VAL A 260 8.93 -13.59 -13.10
N VAL A 261 9.16 -14.63 -12.30
CA VAL A 261 9.56 -14.51 -10.89
C VAL A 261 10.94 -15.08 -10.69
N ASP A 262 11.84 -14.27 -10.14
CA ASP A 262 13.15 -14.69 -9.66
C ASP A 262 13.10 -14.81 -8.14
N PHE A 263 13.19 -16.04 -7.65
CA PHE A 263 13.13 -16.34 -6.23
C PHE A 263 14.44 -16.07 -5.48
N GLU A 264 15.57 -16.07 -6.18
CA GLU A 264 16.87 -15.78 -5.56
C GLU A 264 17.02 -14.29 -5.35
N GLU A 265 16.70 -13.50 -6.39
CA GLU A 265 16.73 -12.04 -6.31
C GLU A 265 15.48 -11.47 -5.62
N GLY A 266 14.43 -12.28 -5.43
CA GLY A 266 13.14 -11.86 -4.87
C GLY A 266 12.49 -10.78 -5.71
N ALA A 267 12.37 -10.99 -7.02
CA ALA A 267 11.88 -9.99 -7.97
C ALA A 267 10.80 -10.56 -8.89
N ILE A 268 9.87 -9.71 -9.30
CA ILE A 268 8.79 -10.03 -10.23
C ILE A 268 8.88 -9.07 -11.42
N TRP A 269 8.83 -9.61 -12.63
CA TRP A 269 8.64 -8.84 -13.85
C TRP A 269 7.26 -9.16 -14.43
N TRP A 270 6.42 -8.15 -14.56
CA TRP A 270 5.08 -8.30 -15.12
C TRP A 270 4.67 -7.04 -15.86
N GLN A 271 4.16 -7.20 -17.08
CA GLN A 271 3.72 -6.09 -17.95
C GLN A 271 4.75 -4.95 -18.12
N GLY A 272 6.04 -5.31 -18.17
CA GLY A 272 7.14 -4.35 -18.34
C GLY A 272 7.58 -3.63 -17.07
N HIS A 273 6.97 -3.92 -15.92
CA HIS A 273 7.36 -3.38 -14.62
C HIS A 273 8.11 -4.41 -13.78
N ARG A 274 9.10 -3.95 -12.99
CA ARG A 274 9.85 -4.79 -12.05
C ARG A 274 9.49 -4.40 -10.63
N THR A 275 9.03 -5.38 -9.85
CA THR A 275 8.75 -5.23 -8.41
C THR A 275 9.77 -6.03 -7.60
N GLN A 276 10.43 -5.37 -6.66
CA GLN A 276 11.31 -6.01 -5.69
C GLN A 276 10.52 -6.46 -4.46
N VAL A 277 10.74 -7.68 -4.01
CA VAL A 277 10.11 -8.27 -2.82
C VAL A 277 11.18 -8.52 -1.75
N ARG A 278 10.97 -8.01 -0.53
CA ARG A 278 11.94 -8.08 0.57
C ARG A 278 11.27 -8.36 1.91
N ALA A 279 12.03 -8.95 2.82
CA ALA A 279 11.66 -9.05 4.24
C ALA A 279 12.44 -8.00 5.05
N TYR A 280 11.76 -7.29 5.94
CA TYR A 280 12.33 -6.34 6.89
C TYR A 280 11.78 -6.66 8.29
N PRO A 281 12.42 -7.58 9.04
CA PRO A 281 11.96 -8.02 10.36
C PRO A 281 12.18 -6.97 11.47
#